data_AF-A0A7D9E707-F1
#
_entry.id   AF-A0A7D9E707-F1
#
_cell.length_a   1.000
_cell.length_b   1.000
_cell.length_c   1.000
_cell.angle_alpha   90.00
_cell.angle_beta   90.00
_cell.angle_gamma   90.00
#
_symmetry.space_group_name_H-M   'P 1'
#
loop_
_entity.id
_entity.type
_entity.pdbx_description
1 polymer ?
#
loop_
_entity_poly.entity_id
_entity_poly.type
_entity_poly.pdbx_seq_one_letter_code
_entity_poly.pdbx_strand_id
1 'polypeptide(L)'
;MLNKIHKAHQGADSSIRRARETLFWPGMSAAIRQTCLSCGLHAQYKSERPTELMKSQEIPTLPWERISVDLFQLDGKTYLVTVDHYSDFIEIDWLKNTSATAVINAMKKNFAREGIPRACVSDNGPQFSSHEYSQFASEYGFKPVKSSPYHSKGNGNAESAVKVAKNILKKARHEDPYLALMAYRNTPQQGHTFSPAQRLMNRKLRDITVSVPQQLKPHPVSSTEVVNDIMSHRVRSKQQYDMEKS
;
A
#
# COMPACT_ATOMS: atom_id res chain seq x y z
N MET A 1 15.17 -15.12 -15.54
CA MET A 1 14.57 -15.08 -14.18
C MET A 1 14.77 -13.73 -13.51
N LEU A 2 16.02 -13.28 -13.30
CA LEU A 2 16.34 -12.02 -12.61
C LEU A 2 15.62 -10.79 -13.19
N ASN A 3 15.56 -10.65 -14.51
CA ASN A 3 14.81 -9.55 -15.15
C ASN A 3 13.32 -9.53 -14.77
N LYS A 4 12.69 -10.70 -14.58
CA LYS A 4 11.28 -10.80 -14.15
C LYS A 4 11.12 -10.36 -12.69
N ILE A 5 12.05 -10.76 -11.81
CA ILE A 5 12.08 -10.33 -10.40
C ILE A 5 12.34 -8.83 -10.28
N HIS A 6 13.17 -8.28 -11.16
CA HIS A 6 13.55 -6.87 -11.13
C HIS A 6 12.55 -5.94 -11.84
N LYS A 7 11.65 -6.47 -12.69
CA LYS A 7 10.71 -5.69 -13.52
C LYS A 7 9.88 -4.63 -12.76
N ALA A 8 9.61 -4.87 -11.48
CA ALA A 8 8.87 -3.96 -10.60
C ALA A 8 9.73 -2.87 -9.95
N HIS A 9 11.05 -2.86 -10.19
CA HIS A 9 12.03 -1.93 -9.62
C HIS A 9 11.89 -1.74 -8.09
N GLN A 10 11.56 -2.82 -7.39
CA GLN A 10 11.59 -2.85 -5.94
C GLN A 10 13.05 -2.89 -5.46
N GLY A 11 13.30 -2.30 -4.28
CA GLY A 11 14.61 -2.36 -3.66
C GLY A 11 15.05 -3.80 -3.39
N ALA A 12 16.37 -4.03 -3.31
CA ALA A 12 16.94 -5.38 -3.28
C ALA A 12 16.34 -6.30 -2.21
N ASP A 13 16.21 -5.83 -0.96
CA ASP A 13 15.65 -6.66 0.10
C ASP A 13 14.16 -6.97 -0.12
N SER A 14 13.39 -6.04 -0.69
CA SER A 14 11.99 -6.29 -1.07
C SER A 14 11.90 -7.32 -2.19
N SER A 15 12.75 -7.21 -3.22
CA SER A 15 12.85 -8.20 -4.29
C SER A 15 13.26 -9.58 -3.75
N ILE A 16 14.15 -9.64 -2.77
CA ILE A 16 14.55 -10.90 -2.10
C ILE A 16 13.38 -11.49 -1.32
N ARG A 17 12.66 -10.70 -0.51
CA ARG A 17 11.49 -11.17 0.23
C ARG A 17 10.45 -11.75 -0.72
N ARG A 18 10.11 -11.04 -1.81
CA ARG A 18 9.19 -11.56 -2.82
C ARG A 18 9.71 -12.82 -3.52
N ALA A 19 10.99 -12.87 -3.86
CA ALA A 19 11.57 -14.04 -4.53
C ALA A 19 11.51 -15.27 -3.61
N ARG A 20 11.80 -15.13 -2.31
CA ARG A 20 11.74 -16.23 -1.33
C ARG A 20 10.35 -16.82 -1.17
N GLU A 21 9.30 -16.06 -1.47
CA GLU A 21 7.93 -16.57 -1.43
C GLU A 21 7.64 -17.61 -2.51
N THR A 22 8.45 -17.68 -3.57
CA THR A 22 8.13 -18.42 -4.79
C THR A 22 9.28 -19.23 -5.37
N LEU A 23 10.53 -18.82 -5.15
CA LEU A 23 11.73 -19.29 -5.82
C LEU A 23 12.84 -19.59 -4.83
N PHE A 24 13.72 -20.53 -5.18
CA PHE A 24 14.94 -20.79 -4.44
C PHE A 24 16.03 -21.30 -5.38
N TRP A 25 17.24 -20.74 -5.27
CA TRP A 25 18.47 -21.29 -5.84
C TRP A 25 19.70 -20.77 -5.06
N PRO A 26 20.83 -21.52 -5.02
CA PRO A 26 22.07 -21.06 -4.40
C PRO A 26 22.53 -19.72 -4.98
N GLY A 27 22.88 -18.77 -4.12
CA GLY A 27 23.32 -17.42 -4.54
C GLY A 27 22.21 -16.46 -4.98
N MET A 28 20.92 -16.84 -4.90
CA MET A 28 19.77 -16.01 -5.29
C MET A 28 19.83 -14.58 -4.73
N SER A 29 20.05 -14.46 -3.41
CA SER A 29 20.07 -13.16 -2.74
C SER A 29 21.18 -12.24 -3.26
N ALA A 30 22.36 -12.80 -3.54
CA ALA A 30 23.48 -12.05 -4.07
C ALA A 30 23.22 -11.59 -5.51
N ALA A 31 22.68 -12.47 -6.35
CA ALA A 31 22.33 -12.16 -7.74
C ALA A 31 21.25 -11.06 -7.83
N ILE A 32 20.23 -11.10 -6.97
CA ILE A 32 19.18 -10.07 -6.91
C ILE A 32 19.77 -8.72 -6.46
N ARG A 33 20.63 -8.71 -5.42
CA ARG A 33 21.30 -7.48 -4.98
C ARG A 33 22.14 -6.87 -6.08
N GLN A 34 22.94 -7.67 -6.76
CA GLN A 34 23.78 -7.20 -7.86
C GLN A 34 22.94 -6.59 -8.99
N THR A 35 21.84 -7.24 -9.38
CA THR A 35 20.90 -6.73 -10.38
C THR A 35 20.32 -5.37 -9.96
N CYS A 36 19.93 -5.23 -8.69
CA CYS A 36 19.40 -3.97 -8.17
C CYS A 36 20.48 -2.87 -8.09
N LEU A 37 21.72 -3.20 -7.75
CA LEU A 37 22.84 -2.24 -7.72
C LEU A 37 23.20 -1.72 -9.11
N SER A 38 23.12 -2.58 -10.14
CA SER A 38 23.35 -2.17 -11.54
C SER A 38 22.21 -1.34 -12.14
N CYS A 39 21.10 -1.16 -11.44
CA CYS A 39 19.94 -0.43 -11.94
C CYS A 39 20.04 1.07 -11.62
N GLY A 40 20.22 1.90 -12.66
CA GLY A 40 20.30 3.36 -12.51
C GLY A 40 19.08 4.00 -11.85
N LEU A 41 17.89 3.41 -11.98
CA LEU A 41 16.66 3.92 -11.34
C LEU A 41 16.70 3.82 -9.81
N HIS A 42 17.42 2.86 -9.23
CA HIS A 42 17.56 2.76 -7.78
C HIS A 42 18.46 3.85 -7.20
N ALA A 43 19.49 4.27 -7.95
CA ALA A 43 20.35 5.38 -7.56
C ALA A 43 19.61 6.73 -7.66
N GLN A 44 18.75 6.90 -8.68
CA GLN A 44 17.97 8.11 -8.89
C GLN A 44 16.83 8.28 -7.89
N TYR A 45 16.17 7.19 -7.50
CA TYR A 45 14.99 7.21 -6.62
C TYR A 45 15.28 6.46 -5.32
N LYS A 46 16.10 7.07 -4.46
CA LYS A 46 16.34 6.60 -3.09
C LYS A 46 15.06 6.84 -2.29
N SER A 47 14.46 5.77 -1.78
CA SER A 47 13.28 5.88 -0.92
C SER A 47 13.70 6.41 0.44
N GLU A 48 13.20 7.58 0.81
CA GLU A 48 13.26 8.08 2.18
C GLU A 48 12.47 7.12 3.09
N ARG A 49 12.99 6.85 4.29
CA ARG A 49 12.24 6.07 5.29
C ARG A 49 10.98 6.87 5.66
N PRO A 50 9.80 6.24 5.69
CA PRO A 50 8.62 6.91 6.24
C PRO A 50 8.90 7.25 7.72
N THR A 51 9.06 8.53 8.04
CA THR A 51 8.98 8.98 9.44
C THR A 51 7.51 8.96 9.83
N GLU A 52 7.03 7.80 10.27
CA GLU A 52 5.64 7.64 10.69
C GLU A 52 5.44 8.04 12.14
N LEU A 53 4.51 8.96 12.35
CA LEU A 53 3.96 9.29 13.65
C LEU A 53 2.59 8.62 13.80
N MET A 54 2.57 7.38 14.31
CA MET A 54 1.32 6.70 14.63
C MET A 54 0.88 7.06 16.05
N LYS A 55 -0.04 8.03 16.19
CA LYS A 55 -0.85 8.11 17.42
C LYS A 55 -1.98 7.09 17.34
N SER A 56 -2.07 6.25 18.37
CA SER A 56 -3.19 5.44 18.90
C SER A 56 -4.53 5.44 18.14
N GLN A 57 -4.54 5.11 16.84
CA GLN A 57 -5.78 4.65 16.20
C GLN A 57 -6.00 3.19 16.59
N GLU A 58 -7.25 2.77 16.72
CA GLU A 58 -7.56 1.35 16.90
C GLU A 58 -6.92 0.55 15.76
N ILE A 59 -6.33 -0.59 16.12
CA ILE A 59 -5.78 -1.51 15.13
C ILE A 59 -6.98 -2.23 14.52
N PRO A 60 -7.19 -2.14 13.20
CA PRO A 60 -8.26 -2.87 12.56
C PRO A 60 -8.06 -4.36 12.79
N THR A 61 -9.16 -5.07 13.04
CA THR A 61 -9.14 -6.52 13.29
C THR A 61 -9.58 -7.32 12.07
N LEU A 62 -10.18 -6.65 11.08
CA LEU A 62 -10.69 -7.23 9.85
C LEU A 62 -10.08 -6.55 8.61
N PRO A 63 -9.83 -7.32 7.53
CA PRO A 63 -9.43 -6.74 6.24
C PRO A 63 -10.48 -5.78 5.71
N TRP A 64 -10.03 -4.67 5.11
CA TRP A 64 -10.90 -3.67 4.48
C TRP A 64 -11.93 -3.01 5.40
N GLU A 65 -11.83 -3.20 6.71
CA GLU A 65 -12.75 -2.61 7.69
C GLU A 65 -12.61 -1.09 7.74
N ARG A 66 -11.36 -0.63 7.65
CA ARG A 66 -10.98 0.77 7.74
C ARG A 66 -9.99 1.09 6.65
N ILE A 67 -10.34 2.07 5.84
CA ILE A 67 -9.48 2.57 4.77
C ILE A 67 -9.12 4.03 5.00
N SER A 68 -8.00 4.46 4.43
CA SER A 68 -7.73 5.87 4.17
C SER A 68 -7.73 6.16 2.68
N VAL A 69 -8.17 7.36 2.33
CA VAL A 69 -8.06 7.90 0.97
C VAL A 69 -7.36 9.25 0.98
N ASP A 70 -6.60 9.53 -0.07
CA ASP A 70 -5.95 10.83 -0.28
C ASP A 70 -5.71 11.11 -1.77
N LEU A 71 -5.68 12.39 -2.13
CA LEU A 71 -5.35 12.83 -3.49
C LEU A 71 -3.89 13.23 -3.56
N PHE A 72 -3.20 12.82 -4.62
CA PHE A 72 -1.85 13.28 -4.87
C PHE A 72 -1.62 13.59 -6.35
N GLN A 73 -0.66 14.47 -6.61
CA GLN A 73 -0.18 14.77 -7.96
C GLN A 73 1.21 14.18 -8.22
N LEU A 74 1.41 13.72 -9.44
CA LEU A 74 2.68 13.27 -9.98
C LEU A 74 2.70 13.53 -11.49
N ASP A 75 3.75 14.18 -11.99
CA ASP A 75 3.97 14.45 -13.42
C ASP A 75 2.74 15.07 -14.13
N GLY A 76 2.10 16.04 -13.48
CA GLY A 76 0.92 16.74 -14.02
C GLY A 76 -0.37 15.92 -14.02
N LYS A 77 -0.37 14.71 -13.45
CA LYS A 77 -1.55 13.86 -13.29
C LYS A 77 -1.97 13.79 -11.83
N THR A 78 -3.28 13.76 -11.61
CA THR A 78 -3.87 13.58 -10.28
C THR A 78 -4.32 12.14 -10.09
N TYR A 79 -4.08 11.61 -8.90
CA TYR A 79 -4.42 10.25 -8.52
C TYR A 79 -5.16 10.25 -7.18
N LEU A 80 -6.06 9.28 -7.01
CA LEU A 80 -6.58 8.87 -5.73
C LEU A 80 -5.80 7.66 -5.26
N VAL A 81 -5.24 7.71 -4.05
CA VAL A 81 -4.76 6.53 -3.35
C VAL A 81 -5.83 6.07 -2.37
N THR A 82 -6.09 4.76 -2.33
CA THR A 82 -6.86 4.11 -1.26
C THR A 82 -5.97 3.09 -0.59
N VAL A 83 -5.93 3.07 0.73
CA VAL A 83 -5.13 2.11 1.50
C VAL A 83 -5.95 1.47 2.61
N ASP A 84 -5.89 0.15 2.70
CA ASP A 84 -6.46 -0.62 3.81
C ASP A 84 -5.51 -0.61 5.02
N HIS A 85 -6.07 -0.32 6.20
CA HIS A 85 -5.29 -0.20 7.43
C HIS A 85 -4.84 -1.57 7.99
N TYR A 86 -5.50 -2.66 7.60
CA TYR A 86 -5.18 -4.01 8.06
C TYR A 86 -4.10 -4.67 7.20
N SER A 87 -4.23 -4.57 5.88
CA SER A 87 -3.37 -5.28 4.92
C SER A 87 -2.29 -4.41 4.27
N ASP A 88 -2.32 -3.08 4.43
CA ASP A 88 -1.55 -2.13 3.64
C ASP A 88 -1.76 -2.31 2.11
N PHE A 89 -2.90 -2.88 1.72
CA PHE A 89 -3.24 -3.03 0.31
C PHE A 89 -3.59 -1.67 -0.26
N ILE A 90 -2.94 -1.31 -1.37
CA ILE A 90 -3.08 0.00 -2.02
C ILE A 90 -3.79 -0.15 -3.37
N GLU A 91 -4.77 0.72 -3.60
CA GLU A 91 -5.33 1.05 -4.91
C GLU A 91 -4.83 2.43 -5.36
N ILE A 92 -4.52 2.55 -6.65
CA ILE A 92 -4.04 3.79 -7.28
C ILE A 92 -4.90 4.07 -8.50
N ASP A 93 -5.78 5.06 -8.40
CA ASP A 93 -6.70 5.43 -9.46
C ASP A 93 -6.29 6.76 -10.09
N TRP A 94 -6.02 6.76 -11.40
CA TRP A 94 -5.82 7.99 -12.14
C TRP A 94 -7.15 8.73 -12.32
N LEU A 95 -7.16 10.03 -12.03
CA LEU A 95 -8.33 10.88 -12.15
C LEU A 95 -8.14 11.93 -13.24
N LYS A 96 -9.18 12.11 -14.07
CA LYS A 96 -9.24 13.19 -15.06
C LYS A 96 -9.43 14.56 -14.43
N ASN A 97 -10.08 14.62 -13.26
CA ASN A 97 -10.29 15.82 -12.47
C ASN A 97 -10.53 15.44 -11.00
N THR A 98 -10.54 16.41 -10.11
CA THR A 98 -10.71 16.23 -8.66
C THR A 98 -12.13 16.51 -8.17
N SER A 99 -13.13 16.47 -9.06
CA SER A 99 -14.52 16.63 -8.66
C SER A 99 -14.95 15.53 -7.68
N ALA A 100 -15.89 15.84 -6.79
CA ALA A 100 -16.47 14.85 -5.89
C ALA A 100 -16.98 13.61 -6.66
N THR A 101 -17.69 13.83 -7.77
CA THR A 101 -18.20 12.74 -8.62
C THR A 101 -17.10 11.84 -9.18
N ALA A 102 -15.98 12.40 -9.66
CA ALA A 102 -14.88 11.61 -10.18
C ALA A 102 -14.22 10.76 -9.09
N VAL A 103 -14.02 11.34 -7.90
CA VAL A 103 -13.46 10.65 -6.74
C VAL A 103 -14.38 9.55 -6.25
N ILE A 104 -15.68 9.85 -6.09
CA ILE A 104 -16.71 8.87 -5.69
C ILE A 104 -16.75 7.71 -6.68
N ASN A 105 -16.69 7.98 -7.99
CA ASN A 105 -16.68 6.91 -9.00
C ASN A 105 -15.45 6.00 -8.92
N ALA A 106 -14.28 6.55 -8.59
CA ALA A 106 -13.09 5.73 -8.32
C ALA A 106 -13.28 4.88 -7.06
N MET A 107 -13.77 5.47 -5.97
CA MET A 107 -14.06 4.75 -4.72
C MET A 107 -15.11 3.64 -4.92
N LYS A 108 -16.18 3.91 -5.68
CA LYS A 108 -17.21 2.90 -6.03
C LYS A 108 -16.61 1.69 -6.74
N LYS A 109 -15.64 1.90 -7.64
CA LYS A 109 -14.92 0.79 -8.30
C LYS A 109 -14.12 -0.03 -7.28
N ASN A 110 -13.47 0.62 -6.33
CA ASN A 110 -12.70 -0.05 -5.28
C ASN A 110 -13.63 -0.85 -4.36
N PHE A 111 -14.77 -0.26 -3.97
CA PHE A 111 -15.76 -0.90 -3.10
C PHE A 111 -16.47 -2.07 -3.78
N ALA A 112 -16.65 -2.01 -5.11
CA ALA A 112 -17.20 -3.13 -5.87
C ALA A 112 -16.25 -4.34 -5.91
N ARG A 113 -14.95 -4.16 -5.70
CA ARG A 113 -13.95 -5.25 -5.71
C ARG A 113 -13.72 -5.83 -4.32
N GLU A 114 -13.54 -4.96 -3.34
CA GLU A 114 -13.07 -5.35 -2.00
C GLU A 114 -14.16 -5.28 -0.93
N GLY A 115 -15.32 -4.70 -1.26
CA GLY A 115 -16.43 -4.45 -0.33
C GLY A 115 -16.46 -3.01 0.18
N ILE A 116 -17.54 -2.68 0.88
CA ILE A 116 -17.74 -1.37 1.49
C ILE A 116 -17.07 -1.37 2.88
N PRO A 117 -16.15 -0.44 3.17
CA PRO A 117 -15.51 -0.37 4.48
C PRO A 117 -16.49 0.12 5.55
N ARG A 118 -16.21 -0.15 6.83
CA ARG A 118 -16.98 0.45 7.94
C ARG A 118 -16.63 1.91 8.14
N ALA A 119 -15.37 2.28 7.92
CA ALA A 119 -14.91 3.66 8.06
C ALA A 119 -13.94 4.06 6.94
N CYS A 120 -14.13 5.26 6.41
CA CYS A 120 -13.25 5.86 5.40
C CYS A 120 -12.64 7.15 5.94
N VAL A 121 -11.32 7.14 6.15
CA VAL A 121 -10.55 8.30 6.62
C VAL A 121 -10.11 9.13 5.41
N SER A 122 -10.32 10.44 5.46
CA SER A 122 -9.93 11.38 4.40
C SER A 122 -9.46 12.70 4.99
N ASP A 123 -8.76 13.49 4.17
CA ASP A 123 -8.44 14.87 4.51
C ASP A 123 -9.69 15.79 4.44
N ASN A 124 -9.49 17.08 4.69
CA ASN A 124 -10.55 18.08 4.58
C ASN A 124 -10.71 18.63 3.15
N GLY A 125 -10.22 17.90 2.15
CA GLY A 125 -10.35 18.28 0.75
C GLY A 125 -11.82 18.47 0.34
N PRO A 126 -12.11 19.41 -0.57
CA PRO A 126 -13.48 19.79 -0.94
C PRO A 126 -14.30 18.60 -1.46
N GLN A 127 -13.67 17.69 -2.20
CA GLN A 127 -14.29 16.46 -2.70
C GLN A 127 -14.88 15.59 -1.58
N PHE A 128 -14.20 15.52 -0.43
CA PHE A 128 -14.60 14.68 0.70
C PHE A 128 -15.50 15.41 1.70
N SER A 129 -15.67 16.73 1.53
CA SER A 129 -16.55 17.57 2.37
C SER A 129 -17.81 18.00 1.61
N SER A 130 -18.00 17.46 0.40
CA SER A 130 -19.12 17.75 -0.49
C SER A 130 -20.43 17.09 -0.02
N HIS A 131 -21.55 17.63 -0.50
CA HIS A 131 -22.86 17.03 -0.25
C HIS A 131 -22.96 15.65 -0.89
N GLU A 132 -22.43 15.51 -2.12
CA GLU A 132 -22.39 14.29 -2.90
C GLU A 132 -21.62 13.18 -2.17
N TYR A 133 -20.50 13.51 -1.51
CA TYR A 133 -19.75 12.54 -0.72
C TYR A 133 -20.51 12.12 0.55
N SER A 134 -21.20 13.06 1.19
CA SER A 134 -22.02 12.77 2.37
C SER A 134 -23.20 11.86 2.02
N GLN A 135 -23.85 12.11 0.87
CA GLN A 135 -24.91 11.25 0.34
C GLN A 135 -24.37 9.86 -0.02
N PHE A 136 -23.22 9.80 -0.70
CA PHE A 136 -22.55 8.54 -1.02
C PHE A 136 -22.23 7.72 0.23
N ALA A 137 -21.71 8.37 1.28
CA ALA A 137 -21.42 7.72 2.56
C ALA A 137 -22.69 7.16 3.23
N SER A 138 -23.77 7.93 3.22
CA SER A 138 -25.06 7.49 3.75
C SER A 138 -25.67 6.35 2.95
N GLU A 139 -25.62 6.41 1.61
CA GLU A 139 -26.18 5.40 0.70
C GLU A 139 -25.44 4.06 0.83
N TYR A 140 -24.10 4.10 0.89
CA TYR A 140 -23.28 2.91 1.00
C TYR A 140 -23.12 2.42 2.46
N GLY A 141 -23.50 3.25 3.44
CA GLY A 141 -23.49 2.87 4.86
C GLY A 141 -22.10 2.82 5.51
N PHE A 142 -21.15 3.62 5.04
CA PHE A 142 -19.82 3.75 5.67
C PHE A 142 -19.68 5.04 6.47
N LYS A 143 -18.89 5.03 7.54
CA LYS A 143 -18.63 6.21 8.37
C LYS A 143 -17.51 7.06 7.77
N PRO A 144 -17.77 8.31 7.32
CA PRO A 144 -16.71 9.23 6.93
C PRO A 144 -15.98 9.71 8.18
N VAL A 145 -14.64 9.71 8.14
CA VAL A 145 -13.79 10.20 9.22
C VAL A 145 -12.84 11.25 8.64
N LYS A 146 -12.83 12.44 9.22
CA LYS A 146 -11.92 13.52 8.83
C LYS A 146 -10.63 13.46 9.63
N SER A 147 -9.49 13.57 8.98
CA SER A 147 -8.24 13.88 9.68
C SER A 147 -8.25 15.34 10.13
N SER A 148 -7.99 15.61 11.40
CA SER A 148 -7.97 16.98 11.93
C SER A 148 -6.85 17.82 11.28
N PRO A 149 -7.10 19.10 10.92
CA PRO A 149 -6.09 19.97 10.31
C PRO A 149 -4.92 20.31 11.25
N TYR A 150 -5.15 20.31 12.57
CA TYR A 150 -4.09 20.46 13.59
C TYR A 150 -3.41 19.13 13.97
N HIS A 151 -3.89 18.03 13.40
CA HIS A 151 -3.34 16.69 13.57
C HIS A 151 -3.20 16.02 12.20
N SER A 152 -2.38 16.59 11.31
CA SER A 152 -1.92 15.95 10.05
C SER A 152 -1.54 14.47 10.23
N LYS A 153 -1.09 14.11 11.43
CA LYS A 153 -0.82 12.74 11.90
C LYS A 153 -2.02 11.77 11.85
N GLY A 154 -3.26 12.24 11.71
CA GLY A 154 -4.47 11.41 11.65
C GLY A 154 -4.66 10.64 10.34
N ASN A 155 -3.99 11.07 9.26
CA ASN A 155 -4.00 10.37 7.97
C ASN A 155 -2.62 9.77 7.62
N GLY A 156 -1.81 9.42 8.61
CA GLY A 156 -0.46 8.87 8.39
C GLY A 156 -0.42 7.67 7.43
N ASN A 157 -1.45 6.81 7.49
CA ASN A 157 -1.59 5.69 6.55
C ASN A 157 -1.72 6.16 5.09
N ALA A 158 -2.53 7.20 4.81
CA ALA A 158 -2.60 7.72 3.45
C ALA A 158 -1.33 8.42 3.03
N GLU A 159 -0.69 9.20 3.91
CA GLU A 159 0.58 9.86 3.58
C GLU A 159 1.67 8.84 3.20
N SER A 160 1.77 7.75 3.98
CA SER A 160 2.66 6.63 3.66
C SER A 160 2.26 5.93 2.37
N ALA A 161 0.96 5.71 2.14
CA ALA A 161 0.47 5.16 0.89
C ALA A 161 0.77 6.05 -0.32
N VAL A 162 0.66 7.39 -0.20
CA VAL A 162 1.04 8.36 -1.24
C VAL A 162 2.54 8.23 -1.54
N LYS A 163 3.40 8.13 -0.52
CA LYS A 163 4.85 7.92 -0.71
C LYS A 163 5.13 6.63 -1.48
N VAL A 164 4.47 5.53 -1.09
CA VAL A 164 4.59 4.24 -1.78
C VAL A 164 4.09 4.33 -3.21
N ALA A 165 2.91 4.89 -3.44
CA ALA A 165 2.30 5.05 -4.76
C ALA A 165 3.19 5.90 -5.69
N LYS A 166 3.69 7.04 -5.21
CA LYS A 166 4.64 7.87 -5.97
C LYS A 166 5.91 7.09 -6.32
N ASN A 167 6.46 6.30 -5.39
CA ASN A 167 7.64 5.50 -5.67
C ASN A 167 7.38 4.40 -6.71
N ILE A 168 6.24 3.71 -6.63
CA ILE A 168 5.81 2.72 -7.63
C ILE A 168 5.72 3.38 -9.01
N LEU A 169 4.99 4.50 -9.12
CA LEU A 169 4.79 5.20 -10.39
C LEU A 169 6.09 5.79 -10.97
N LYS A 170 6.95 6.40 -10.12
CA LYS A 170 8.24 6.97 -10.56
C LYS A 170 9.19 5.89 -11.08
N LYS A 171 9.31 4.77 -10.35
CA LYS A 171 10.22 3.68 -10.75
C LYS A 171 9.69 2.88 -11.93
N ALA A 172 8.36 2.84 -12.11
CA ALA A 172 7.72 2.25 -13.27
C ALA A 172 7.49 3.26 -14.41
N ARG A 173 8.10 4.45 -14.39
CA ARG A 173 7.86 5.49 -15.41
C ARG A 173 8.07 5.03 -16.85
N HIS A 174 9.05 4.14 -17.05
CA HIS A 174 9.39 3.55 -18.35
C HIS A 174 8.97 2.07 -18.46
N GLU A 175 8.17 1.61 -17.50
CA GLU A 175 7.71 0.23 -17.38
C GLU A 175 6.19 0.20 -17.16
N ASP A 176 5.62 -0.98 -16.95
CA ASP A 176 4.20 -1.11 -16.63
C ASP A 176 3.95 -0.86 -15.12
N PRO A 177 3.27 0.25 -14.73
CA PRO A 177 2.97 0.54 -13.33
C PRO A 177 2.05 -0.50 -12.69
N TYR A 178 1.23 -1.21 -13.46
CA TYR A 178 0.35 -2.25 -12.94
C TYR A 178 1.14 -3.49 -12.51
N LEU A 179 2.22 -3.84 -13.24
CA LEU A 179 3.14 -4.90 -12.81
C LEU A 179 3.88 -4.53 -11.53
N ALA A 180 4.30 -3.27 -11.40
CA ALA A 180 4.94 -2.78 -10.18
C ALA A 180 3.99 -2.77 -8.97
N LEU A 181 2.73 -2.37 -9.17
CA LEU A 181 1.68 -2.43 -8.16
C LEU A 181 1.36 -3.88 -7.75
N MET A 182 1.25 -4.80 -8.71
CA MET A 182 1.04 -6.23 -8.42
C MET A 182 2.22 -6.82 -7.64
N ALA A 183 3.45 -6.46 -7.99
CA ALA A 183 4.63 -6.87 -7.25
C ALA A 183 4.60 -6.37 -5.79
N TYR A 184 4.23 -5.10 -5.58
CA TYR A 184 4.03 -4.55 -4.23
C TYR A 184 3.03 -5.38 -3.43
N ARG A 185 1.85 -5.66 -4.02
CA ARG A 185 0.79 -6.46 -3.38
C ARG A 185 1.24 -7.87 -2.99
N ASN A 186 2.15 -8.47 -3.76
CA ASN A 186 2.71 -9.80 -3.51
C ASN A 186 4.00 -9.79 -2.65
N THR A 187 4.48 -8.63 -2.21
CA THR A 187 5.72 -8.54 -1.43
C THR A 187 5.41 -8.37 0.06
N PRO A 188 5.87 -9.27 0.94
CA PRO A 188 5.88 -9.00 2.38
C PRO A 188 6.63 -7.70 2.67
N GLN A 189 5.95 -6.75 3.30
CA GLN A 189 6.57 -5.47 3.68
C GLN A 189 7.52 -5.67 4.87
N GLN A 190 8.46 -4.75 5.06
CA GLN A 190 9.41 -4.91 6.16
C GLN A 190 8.68 -4.95 7.50
N GLY A 191 8.95 -5.98 8.30
CA GLY A 191 8.30 -6.15 9.61
C GLY A 191 6.92 -6.81 9.56
N HIS A 192 6.49 -7.29 8.40
CA HIS A 192 5.29 -8.12 8.24
C HIS A 192 5.66 -9.51 7.74
N THR A 193 4.98 -10.54 8.25
CA THR A 193 5.13 -11.92 7.77
C THR A 193 4.51 -12.09 6.37
N PHE A 194 3.33 -11.49 6.16
CA PHE A 194 2.52 -11.70 4.96
C PHE A 194 2.50 -10.48 4.03
N SER A 195 2.37 -10.73 2.72
CA SER A 195 2.16 -9.68 1.73
C SER A 195 0.78 -9.01 1.87
N PRO A 196 0.59 -7.78 1.36
CA PRO A 196 -0.72 -7.13 1.36
C PRO A 196 -1.84 -7.99 0.76
N ALA A 197 -1.59 -8.68 -0.36
CA ALA A 197 -2.57 -9.56 -0.97
C ALA A 197 -2.93 -10.76 -0.08
N GLN A 198 -1.96 -11.35 0.61
CA GLN A 198 -2.23 -12.44 1.55
C GLN A 198 -3.06 -11.95 2.73
N ARG A 199 -2.75 -10.79 3.30
CA ARG A 199 -3.50 -10.21 4.42
C ARG A 199 -4.94 -9.84 4.03
N LEU A 200 -5.14 -9.30 2.82
CA LEU A 200 -6.47 -8.90 2.36
C LEU A 200 -7.31 -10.09 1.85
N MET A 201 -6.71 -10.94 1.01
CA MET A 201 -7.43 -11.93 0.20
C MET A 201 -7.16 -13.39 0.61
N ASN A 202 -6.34 -13.64 1.64
CA ASN A 202 -5.91 -14.99 2.07
C ASN A 202 -5.30 -15.84 0.94
N ARG A 203 -4.68 -15.19 -0.05
CA ARG A 203 -4.02 -15.86 -1.18
C ARG A 203 -2.93 -14.99 -1.77
N LYS A 204 -1.99 -15.64 -2.46
CA LYS A 204 -1.03 -14.96 -3.33
C LYS A 204 -1.69 -14.64 -4.67
N LEU A 205 -1.32 -13.51 -5.27
CA LEU A 205 -1.73 -13.21 -6.66
C LEU A 205 -0.74 -13.89 -7.61
N ARG A 206 -1.24 -14.48 -8.69
CA ARG A 206 -0.38 -14.96 -9.76
C ARG A 206 0.25 -13.77 -10.45
N ASP A 207 1.57 -13.64 -10.34
CA ASP A 207 2.35 -12.64 -11.06
C ASP A 207 3.34 -13.29 -12.04
N ILE A 208 4.14 -12.46 -12.71
CA ILE A 208 5.13 -12.90 -13.71
C ILE A 208 6.27 -13.76 -13.13
N THR A 209 6.41 -13.82 -11.81
CA THR A 209 7.41 -14.61 -11.08
C THR A 209 6.81 -15.87 -10.43
N VAL A 210 5.52 -15.87 -10.11
CA VAL A 210 4.82 -17.02 -9.50
C VAL A 210 4.43 -18.03 -10.59
N SER A 211 5.16 -19.14 -10.67
CA SER A 211 4.92 -20.19 -11.68
C SER A 211 4.35 -21.50 -11.13
N VAL A 212 4.29 -21.70 -9.80
CA VAL A 212 3.91 -22.99 -9.19
C VAL A 212 2.45 -22.96 -8.71
N PRO A 213 1.54 -23.78 -9.27
CA PRO A 213 0.12 -23.78 -8.89
C PRO A 213 -0.14 -24.02 -7.39
N GLN A 214 0.68 -24.83 -6.73
CA GLN A 214 0.55 -25.12 -5.30
C GLN A 214 0.69 -23.87 -4.42
N GLN A 215 1.49 -22.87 -4.85
CA GLN A 215 1.69 -21.60 -4.13
C GLN A 215 0.50 -20.65 -4.27
N LEU A 216 -0.40 -20.91 -5.22
CA LEU A 216 -1.61 -20.10 -5.47
C LEU A 216 -2.83 -20.61 -4.72
N LYS A 217 -2.73 -21.77 -4.06
CA LYS A 217 -3.81 -22.26 -3.21
C LYS A 217 -4.06 -21.27 -2.07
N PRO A 218 -5.32 -20.90 -1.80
CA PRO A 218 -5.64 -20.04 -0.66
C PRO A 218 -5.08 -20.64 0.63
N HIS A 219 -4.52 -19.77 1.47
CA HIS A 219 -4.04 -20.14 2.79
C HIS A 219 -4.51 -19.07 3.78
N PRO A 220 -5.35 -19.45 4.77
CA PRO A 220 -5.82 -18.52 5.78
C PRO A 220 -4.64 -17.89 6.50
N VAL A 221 -4.60 -16.55 6.50
CA VAL A 221 -3.66 -15.77 7.27
C VAL A 221 -4.20 -15.63 8.70
N SER A 222 -3.34 -15.84 9.69
CA SER A 222 -3.70 -15.64 11.10
C SER A 222 -3.94 -14.16 11.39
N SER A 223 -5.17 -13.81 11.79
CA SER A 223 -5.51 -12.43 12.16
C SER A 223 -4.70 -11.94 13.35
N THR A 224 -4.44 -12.82 14.32
CA THR A 224 -3.58 -12.53 15.48
C THR A 224 -2.17 -12.16 15.04
N GLU A 225 -1.60 -12.87 14.07
CA GLU A 225 -0.25 -12.58 13.58
C GLU A 225 -0.20 -11.23 12.85
N VAL A 226 -1.19 -10.93 12.01
CA VAL A 226 -1.27 -9.62 11.32
C VAL A 226 -1.39 -8.48 12.32
N VAL A 227 -2.26 -8.62 13.32
CA VAL A 227 -2.45 -7.61 14.37
C VAL A 227 -1.16 -7.41 15.16
N ASN A 228 -0.44 -8.49 15.50
CA ASN A 228 0.84 -8.43 16.20
C ASN A 228 1.94 -7.74 15.36
N ASP A 229 1.99 -8.00 14.05
CA ASP A 229 2.90 -7.30 13.14
C ASP A 229 2.63 -5.79 13.12
N ILE A 230 1.34 -5.40 13.00
CA ILE A 230 0.92 -3.99 13.01
C ILE A 230 1.29 -3.33 14.35
N MET A 231 1.06 -4.00 15.48
CA MET A 231 1.46 -3.51 16.80
C MET A 231 2.98 -3.32 16.89
N SER A 232 3.74 -4.32 16.48
CA SER A 232 5.20 -4.32 16.54
C SER A 232 5.81 -3.24 15.65
N HIS A 233 5.19 -3.00 14.48
CA HIS A 233 5.59 -1.90 13.59
C HIS A 233 5.33 -0.53 14.25
N ARG A 234 4.12 -0.30 14.80
CA ARG A 234 3.75 0.92 15.52
C ARG A 234 4.71 1.25 16.68
N VAL A 235 5.06 0.24 17.47
CA VAL A 235 5.98 0.41 18.62
C VAL A 235 7.37 0.85 18.15
N ARG A 236 7.91 0.21 17.11
CA ARG A 236 9.22 0.55 16.53
C ARG A 236 9.24 1.97 15.95
N SER A 237 8.20 2.35 15.19
CA SER A 237 8.10 3.70 14.62
C SER A 237 8.05 4.77 15.73
N LYS A 238 7.33 4.50 16.82
CA LYS A 238 7.29 5.39 17.99
C LYS A 238 8.66 5.54 18.66
N GLN A 239 9.35 4.43 18.92
CA GLN A 239 10.69 4.44 19.55
C GLN A 239 11.71 5.20 18.70
N GLN A 240 11.71 5.00 17.38
CA GLN A 240 12.63 5.69 16.49
C GLN A 240 12.41 7.21 16.52
N TYR A 241 11.15 7.64 16.51
CA TYR A 241 10.80 9.05 16.60
C TYR A 241 11.23 9.68 17.95
N ASP A 242 11.03 8.97 19.06
CA ASP A 242 11.41 9.47 20.39
C ASP A 242 12.94 9.65 20.50
N MET A 243 13.72 8.78 19.85
CA MET A 243 15.19 8.90 19.77
C MET A 243 15.65 10.06 18.87
N GLU A 244 14.97 10.35 17.77
CA GLU A 244 15.31 11.45 16.85
C GLU A 244 15.05 12.85 17.46
N LYS A 245 14.33 12.91 18.60
CA LYS A 245 13.99 14.14 19.32
C LYS A 245 14.76 14.38 20.62
N SER A 246 15.55 13.40 21.05
CA SER A 246 16.40 13.50 22.25
C SER A 246 17.80 13.95 21.87
#